data_AF-A0AAP0C6K3-F1
#
_entry.id   AF-A0AAP0C6K3-F1
#
_cell.length_a   1.000
_cell.length_b   1.000
_cell.length_c   1.000
_cell.angle_alpha   90.00
_cell.angle_beta   90.00
_cell.angle_gamma   90.00
#
_symmetry.space_group_name_H-M   'P 1'
#
loop_
_entity.id
_entity.type
_entity.pdbx_description
1 polymer ?
#
loop_
_entity_poly.entity_id
_entity_poly.type
_entity_poly.pdbx_seq_one_letter_code
_entity_poly.pdbx_strand_id
1 'polypeptide(L)'
;MQDIHLFIIVFCLVIGLLDIILNFPGYHRWKFTDIFRSILKIISSLAWSIVLPLCYIHQNDNISMPFGKVEDILSNLNRFERIPSVYLMAVALYLVPNLLSAALFIFPMLRRWIENSDWLIVRFLLWWSQPRIYVGRGMHESQFALIKYTLFWMVLLCAKFAFSFFVQIKPLIEPTKDIMKIKRIQYAWHEFFPEANNNFGAVAALWLPVILVYFMDVQIWYAIFSTLCGGIIGAFDRLGEIRTLGMLRSRFQSIPGAFSVCLLPSERAKRKGFSLSKQFSEVTPNRRTEAAKFAQLWNEVVCSFREEDFISDRKD
;
A
#
# COMPACT_ATOMS: atom_id res chain seq x y z
N MET A 1 -18.52 -21.34 -17.18
CA MET A 1 -19.28 -20.48 -16.24
C MET A 1 -19.25 -21.07 -14.82
N GLN A 2 -19.42 -22.38 -14.64
CA GLN A 2 -19.16 -23.11 -13.38
C GLN A 2 -17.75 -22.87 -12.80
N ASP A 3 -16.72 -22.78 -13.63
CA ASP A 3 -15.33 -22.57 -13.18
C ASP A 3 -15.12 -21.22 -12.48
N ILE A 4 -15.88 -20.19 -12.89
CA ILE A 4 -15.81 -18.84 -12.29
C ILE A 4 -16.41 -18.86 -10.89
N HIS A 5 -17.49 -19.61 -10.67
CA HIS A 5 -18.10 -19.75 -9.33
C HIS A 5 -17.21 -20.54 -8.38
N LEU A 6 -16.62 -21.63 -8.85
CA LEU A 6 -15.64 -22.39 -8.07
C LEU A 6 -14.45 -21.50 -7.71
N PHE A 7 -13.96 -20.70 -8.66
CA PHE A 7 -12.87 -19.75 -8.43
C PHE A 7 -13.24 -18.70 -7.37
N ILE A 8 -14.44 -18.12 -7.41
CA ILE A 8 -14.91 -17.14 -6.42
C ILE A 8 -15.01 -17.77 -5.02
N ILE A 9 -15.57 -18.97 -4.91
CA ILE A 9 -15.70 -19.70 -3.64
C ILE A 9 -14.30 -19.99 -3.06
N VAL A 10 -13.41 -20.56 -3.88
CA VAL A 10 -12.03 -20.86 -3.48
C VAL A 10 -11.30 -19.58 -3.07
N PHE A 11 -11.46 -18.49 -3.82
CA PHE A 11 -10.82 -17.21 -3.52
C PHE A 11 -11.31 -16.62 -2.18
N CYS A 12 -12.62 -16.64 -1.89
CA CYS A 12 -13.14 -16.19 -0.61
C CYS A 12 -12.63 -17.03 0.58
N LEU A 13 -12.55 -18.35 0.41
CA LEU A 13 -12.02 -19.26 1.42
C LEU A 13 -10.52 -19.06 1.65
N VAL A 14 -9.74 -18.90 0.57
CA VAL A 14 -8.30 -18.63 0.63
C VAL A 14 -8.03 -17.31 1.34
N ILE A 15 -8.79 -16.24 1.04
CA ILE A 15 -8.65 -14.95 1.75
C ILE A 15 -8.93 -15.12 3.24
N GLY A 16 -10.00 -15.85 3.60
CA GLY A 16 -10.33 -16.11 5.00
C GLY A 16 -9.24 -16.88 5.73
N LEU A 17 -8.68 -17.93 5.11
CA LEU A 17 -7.58 -18.71 5.65
C LEU A 17 -6.29 -17.88 5.75
N LEU A 18 -5.99 -17.05 4.75
CA LEU A 18 -4.80 -16.21 4.73
C LEU A 18 -4.83 -15.16 5.84
N ASP A 19 -5.99 -14.54 6.12
CA ASP A 19 -6.14 -13.57 7.22
C ASP A 19 -5.88 -14.23 8.60
N ILE A 20 -6.22 -15.52 8.76
CA ILE A 20 -5.94 -16.29 9.99
C ILE A 20 -4.44 -16.62 10.11
N ILE A 21 -3.83 -17.10 9.03
CA ILE A 21 -2.42 -17.52 8.99
C ILE A 21 -1.50 -16.31 9.17
N LEU A 22 -1.77 -15.20 8.49
CA LEU A 22 -0.93 -14.00 8.58
C LEU A 22 -1.02 -13.31 9.95
N ASN A 23 -2.15 -13.43 10.66
CA ASN A 23 -2.28 -12.92 12.02
C ASN A 23 -1.74 -13.89 13.10
N PHE A 24 -1.09 -14.99 12.69
CA PHE A 24 -0.51 -15.99 13.59
C PHE A 24 0.44 -15.47 14.67
N PRO A 25 1.37 -14.56 14.36
CA PRO A 25 2.29 -14.03 15.37
C PRO A 25 1.59 -13.23 16.47
N GLY A 26 0.34 -12.81 16.25
CA GLY A 26 -0.42 -12.00 17.19
C GLY A 26 -1.16 -12.79 18.27
N TYR A 27 -1.44 -14.08 18.06
CA TYR A 27 -2.42 -14.85 18.87
C TYR A 27 -2.17 -14.81 20.39
N HIS A 28 -0.92 -14.72 20.81
CA HIS A 28 -0.55 -14.71 22.22
C HIS A 28 -0.98 -13.42 22.97
N ARG A 29 -1.31 -12.33 22.27
CA ARG A 29 -1.67 -11.03 22.86
C ARG A 29 -3.08 -10.53 22.51
N TRP A 30 -3.98 -11.41 22.06
CA TRP A 30 -5.30 -10.98 21.60
C TRP A 30 -6.19 -10.51 22.74
N LYS A 31 -6.74 -9.31 22.59
CA LYS A 31 -7.88 -8.87 23.40
C LYS A 31 -9.15 -9.55 22.89
N PHE A 32 -10.14 -9.72 23.77
CA PHE A 32 -11.44 -10.31 23.41
C PHE A 32 -12.09 -9.65 22.18
N THR A 33 -11.93 -8.34 22.03
CA THR A 33 -12.44 -7.59 20.88
C THR A 33 -11.77 -7.93 19.55
N ASP A 34 -10.50 -8.36 19.55
CA ASP A 34 -9.79 -8.78 18.35
C ASP A 34 -10.20 -10.21 17.95
N ILE A 35 -10.39 -11.11 18.93
CA ILE A 35 -10.95 -12.47 18.70
C ILE A 35 -12.32 -12.36 18.05
N PHE A 36 -13.21 -11.55 18.62
CA PHE A 36 -14.58 -11.39 18.13
C PHE A 36 -14.62 -10.85 16.70
N ARG A 37 -13.76 -9.87 16.36
CA ARG A 37 -13.63 -9.37 14.99
C ARG A 37 -13.20 -10.46 14.01
N SER A 38 -12.19 -11.26 14.37
CA SER A 38 -11.69 -12.33 13.50
C SER A 38 -12.77 -13.37 13.21
N ILE A 39 -13.56 -13.75 14.23
CA ILE A 39 -14.71 -14.65 14.07
C ILE A 39 -15.76 -14.03 13.13
N LEU A 40 -16.11 -12.75 13.32
CA LEU A 40 -17.08 -12.09 12.45
C LEU A 40 -16.61 -11.99 10.99
N LYS A 41 -15.32 -11.78 10.74
CA LYS A 41 -14.76 -11.81 9.38
C LYS A 41 -14.91 -13.18 8.72
N ILE A 42 -14.69 -14.26 9.47
CA ILE A 42 -14.87 -15.63 8.99
C ILE A 42 -16.34 -15.88 8.64
N ILE A 43 -17.26 -15.51 9.54
CA ILE A 43 -18.71 -15.63 9.31
C ILE A 43 -19.11 -14.81 8.07
N SER A 44 -18.60 -13.59 7.92
CA SER A 44 -18.88 -12.77 6.74
C SER A 44 -18.34 -13.39 5.45
N SER A 45 -17.13 -13.96 5.46
CA SER A 45 -16.56 -14.64 4.28
C SER A 45 -17.38 -15.88 3.90
N LEU A 46 -17.76 -16.70 4.89
CA LEU A 46 -18.64 -17.86 4.69
C LEU A 46 -20.01 -17.45 4.16
N ALA A 47 -20.60 -16.39 4.71
CA ALA A 47 -21.88 -15.86 4.24
C ALA A 47 -21.81 -15.46 2.76
N TRP A 48 -20.78 -14.71 2.34
CA TRP A 48 -20.60 -14.33 0.94
C TRP A 48 -20.29 -15.52 0.02
N SER A 49 -19.56 -16.52 0.52
CA SER A 49 -19.30 -17.77 -0.21
C SER A 49 -20.57 -18.60 -0.47
N ILE A 50 -21.63 -18.41 0.32
CA ILE A 50 -22.92 -19.09 0.15
C ILE A 50 -23.91 -18.21 -0.63
N VAL A 51 -23.96 -16.90 -0.32
CA VAL A 51 -24.89 -15.95 -0.95
C VAL A 51 -24.61 -15.76 -2.43
N LEU A 52 -23.34 -15.61 -2.86
CA LEU A 52 -23.02 -15.37 -4.27
C LEU A 52 -23.41 -16.55 -5.19
N PRO A 53 -23.12 -17.83 -4.83
CA PRO A 53 -23.62 -18.98 -5.59
C PRO A 53 -25.13 -19.15 -5.51
N LEU A 54 -25.76 -18.93 -4.35
CA LEU A 54 -27.21 -19.03 -4.22
C LEU A 54 -27.94 -17.97 -5.06
N CYS A 55 -27.46 -16.72 -5.08
CA CYS A 55 -27.99 -15.67 -5.95
C CYS A 55 -27.83 -16.04 -7.43
N TYR A 56 -26.79 -16.78 -7.82
CA TYR A 56 -26.62 -17.25 -9.19
C TYR A 56 -27.57 -18.41 -9.55
N ILE A 57 -27.75 -19.39 -8.64
CA ILE A 57 -28.62 -20.55 -8.86
C ILE A 57 -30.10 -20.12 -8.84
N HIS A 58 -30.50 -19.32 -7.87
CA HIS A 58 -31.87 -18.83 -7.73
C HIS A 58 -32.31 -17.92 -8.89
N GLN A 59 -31.34 -17.27 -9.55
CA GLN A 59 -31.53 -16.47 -10.77
C GLN A 59 -31.88 -17.33 -12.00
N ASN A 60 -31.46 -18.60 -12.03
CA ASN A 60 -31.77 -19.52 -13.13
C ASN A 60 -33.22 -20.06 -13.07
N ASP A 61 -33.84 -20.06 -11.89
CA ASP A 61 -35.16 -20.68 -11.66
C ASP A 61 -36.33 -19.67 -11.62
N ASN A 62 -36.12 -18.39 -11.97
CA ASN A 62 -37.17 -17.36 -12.08
C ASN A 62 -38.16 -17.33 -10.89
N ILE A 63 -37.65 -17.37 -9.66
CA ILE A 63 -38.46 -17.10 -8.46
C ILE A 63 -38.14 -15.67 -8.02
N SER A 64 -39.12 -14.79 -8.19
CA SER A 64 -39.06 -13.39 -7.78
C SER A 64 -38.80 -13.27 -6.28
N MET A 65 -37.67 -12.66 -5.93
CA MET A 65 -37.41 -12.19 -4.56
C MET A 65 -38.48 -11.16 -4.15
N PRO A 66 -38.95 -11.16 -2.89
CA PRO A 66 -40.01 -10.27 -2.40
C PRO A 66 -39.49 -8.84 -2.13
N PHE A 67 -38.71 -8.27 -3.05
CA PHE A 67 -38.15 -6.92 -2.99
C PHE A 67 -38.71 -6.05 -4.12
N GLY A 68 -40.04 -6.02 -4.27
CA GLY A 68 -40.72 -5.28 -5.35
C GLY A 68 -40.40 -3.78 -5.42
N LYS A 69 -39.89 -3.17 -4.32
CA LYS A 69 -39.51 -1.75 -4.29
C LYS A 69 -38.10 -1.46 -4.84
N VAL A 70 -37.25 -2.48 -4.93
CA VAL A 70 -35.90 -2.36 -5.49
C VAL A 70 -35.94 -2.61 -7.00
N GLU A 71 -36.89 -3.42 -7.45
CA GLU A 71 -37.11 -3.78 -8.86
C GLU A 71 -37.41 -2.56 -9.74
N ASP A 72 -38.18 -1.60 -9.24
CA ASP A 72 -38.48 -0.34 -9.93
C ASP A 72 -37.23 0.52 -10.16
N ILE A 73 -36.33 0.61 -9.17
CA ILE A 73 -35.06 1.35 -9.27
C ILE A 73 -34.09 0.61 -10.23
N LEU A 74 -34.12 -0.73 -10.20
CA LEU A 74 -33.27 -1.60 -11.03
C LEU A 74 -33.69 -1.58 -12.51
N SER A 75 -34.99 -1.43 -12.81
CA SER A 75 -35.50 -1.33 -14.19
C SER A 75 -34.88 -0.16 -14.96
N ASN A 76 -34.55 0.94 -14.28
CA ASN A 76 -33.97 2.14 -14.88
C ASN A 76 -32.46 1.99 -15.17
N LEU A 77 -31.77 1.08 -14.47
CA LEU A 77 -30.35 0.73 -14.68
C LEU A 77 -30.17 -0.37 -15.75
N ASN A 78 -31.21 -1.14 -16.05
CA ASN A 78 -31.22 -2.25 -17.02
C ASN A 78 -31.17 -1.84 -18.51
N ARG A 79 -30.93 -0.57 -18.83
CA ARG A 79 -30.74 -0.12 -20.22
C ARG A 79 -29.40 -0.57 -20.84
N PHE A 80 -28.46 -1.07 -20.03
CA PHE A 80 -27.17 -1.57 -20.49
C PHE A 80 -27.10 -3.10 -20.36
N GLU A 81 -27.22 -3.78 -21.51
CA GLU A 81 -26.85 -5.17 -21.84
C GLU A 81 -26.99 -6.30 -20.81
N ARG A 82 -27.89 -7.25 -21.12
CA ARG A 82 -27.78 -8.73 -21.06
C ARG A 82 -27.18 -9.42 -19.81
N ILE A 83 -26.99 -8.73 -18.70
CA ILE A 83 -26.59 -9.29 -17.41
C ILE A 83 -27.66 -8.89 -16.38
N PRO A 84 -28.27 -9.84 -15.66
CA PRO A 84 -29.40 -9.52 -14.80
C PRO A 84 -28.98 -8.76 -13.54
N SER A 85 -29.81 -7.77 -13.17
CA SER A 85 -29.50 -6.69 -12.24
C SER A 85 -29.22 -7.13 -10.79
N VAL A 86 -29.81 -8.23 -10.33
CA VAL A 86 -29.73 -8.67 -8.93
C VAL A 86 -28.37 -9.30 -8.59
N TYR A 87 -27.83 -10.17 -9.46
CA TYR A 87 -26.50 -10.72 -9.28
C TYR A 87 -25.41 -9.64 -9.37
N LEU A 88 -25.51 -8.73 -10.34
CA LEU A 88 -24.60 -7.58 -10.45
C LEU A 88 -24.65 -6.70 -9.20
N MET A 89 -25.83 -6.46 -8.63
CA MET A 89 -25.97 -5.71 -7.39
C MET A 89 -25.31 -6.43 -6.21
N ALA A 90 -25.46 -7.75 -6.08
CA ALA A 90 -24.81 -8.52 -5.02
C ALA A 90 -23.28 -8.50 -5.15
N VAL A 91 -22.75 -8.64 -6.36
CA VAL A 91 -21.31 -8.52 -6.65
C VAL A 91 -20.82 -7.10 -6.37
N ALA A 92 -21.56 -6.08 -6.80
CA ALA A 92 -21.23 -4.69 -6.50
C ALA A 92 -21.20 -4.45 -4.99
N LEU A 93 -22.20 -4.93 -4.24
CA LEU A 93 -22.27 -4.79 -2.79
C LEU A 93 -21.09 -5.47 -2.08
N TYR A 94 -20.65 -6.63 -2.58
CA TYR A 94 -19.43 -7.30 -2.10
C TYR A 94 -18.16 -6.51 -2.39
N LEU A 95 -18.07 -5.86 -3.56
CA LEU A 95 -16.89 -5.09 -3.97
C LEU A 95 -16.81 -3.69 -3.33
N VAL A 96 -17.93 -3.07 -2.96
CA VAL A 96 -18.00 -1.71 -2.41
C VAL A 96 -17.05 -1.50 -1.21
N PRO A 97 -17.02 -2.36 -0.17
CA PRO A 97 -16.09 -2.19 0.95
C PRO A 97 -14.62 -2.26 0.54
N ASN A 98 -14.28 -3.11 -0.43
CA ASN A 98 -12.92 -3.27 -0.93
C ASN A 98 -12.48 -2.07 -1.77
N LEU A 99 -13.38 -1.57 -2.63
CA LEU A 99 -13.17 -0.35 -3.41
C LEU A 99 -13.04 0.87 -2.51
N LEU A 100 -13.87 0.98 -1.47
CA LEU A 100 -13.77 2.04 -0.48
C LEU A 100 -12.44 1.97 0.28
N SER A 101 -12.00 0.77 0.68
CA SER A 101 -10.69 0.57 1.31
C SER A 101 -9.54 1.01 0.39
N ALA A 102 -9.57 0.61 -0.89
CA ALA A 102 -8.59 1.01 -1.89
C ALA A 102 -8.59 2.53 -2.12
N ALA A 103 -9.76 3.15 -2.21
CA ALA A 103 -9.89 4.60 -2.32
C ALA A 103 -9.33 5.33 -1.09
N LEU A 104 -9.64 4.87 0.12
CA LEU A 104 -9.11 5.42 1.36
C LEU A 104 -7.60 5.19 1.50
N PHE A 105 -7.04 4.16 0.87
CA PHE A 105 -5.60 3.95 0.78
C PHE A 105 -4.93 4.97 -0.16
N ILE A 106 -5.54 5.24 -1.31
CA ILE A 106 -5.04 6.23 -2.29
C ILE A 106 -5.09 7.65 -1.71
N PHE A 107 -6.10 7.96 -0.89
CA PHE A 107 -6.30 9.27 -0.28
C PHE A 107 -6.02 9.25 1.24
N PRO A 108 -4.76 9.34 1.68
CA PRO A 108 -4.45 9.35 3.11
C PRO A 108 -5.05 10.55 3.86
N MET A 109 -5.51 11.60 3.16
CA MET A 109 -6.15 12.76 3.80
C MET A 109 -7.52 12.40 4.37
N LEU A 110 -8.30 11.63 3.60
CA LEU A 110 -9.58 11.08 4.03
C LEU A 110 -9.34 10.09 5.18
N ARG A 111 -8.35 9.21 5.04
CA ARG A 111 -7.95 8.29 6.11
C ARG A 111 -7.56 9.01 7.39
N ARG A 112 -6.74 10.07 7.32
CA ARG A 112 -6.34 10.88 8.49
C ARG A 112 -7.54 11.56 9.14
N TRP A 113 -8.47 12.09 8.35
CA TRP A 113 -9.71 12.68 8.86
C TRP A 113 -10.59 11.64 9.57
N ILE A 114 -10.75 10.46 8.98
CA ILE A 114 -11.51 9.32 9.55
C ILE A 114 -10.82 8.81 10.83
N GLU A 115 -9.50 8.66 10.83
CA GLU A 115 -8.74 8.17 11.98
C GLU A 115 -8.75 9.12 13.18
N ASN A 116 -8.80 10.44 12.92
CA ASN A 116 -8.91 11.50 13.93
C ASN A 116 -10.35 11.79 14.36
N SER A 117 -11.36 11.26 13.66
CA SER A 117 -12.76 11.48 14.01
C SER A 117 -13.18 10.57 15.15
N ASP A 118 -13.68 11.16 16.23
CA ASP A 118 -14.20 10.44 17.41
C ASP A 118 -15.66 9.99 17.27
N TRP A 119 -16.25 10.14 16.08
CA TRP A 119 -17.64 9.74 15.84
C TRP A 119 -17.82 8.23 16.01
N LEU A 120 -18.87 7.83 16.75
CA LEU A 120 -19.15 6.42 17.09
C LEU A 120 -19.24 5.51 15.86
N ILE A 121 -19.82 5.99 14.76
CA ILE A 121 -19.97 5.23 13.51
C ILE A 121 -18.61 4.97 12.86
N VAL A 122 -17.78 6.01 12.76
CA VAL A 122 -16.41 5.92 12.24
C VAL A 122 -15.56 5.01 13.13
N ARG A 123 -15.76 5.13 14.45
CA ARG A 123 -15.10 4.31 15.46
C ARG A 123 -15.41 2.82 15.31
N PHE A 124 -16.66 2.49 15.00
CA PHE A 124 -17.13 1.14 14.72
C PHE A 124 -16.61 0.61 13.37
N LEU A 125 -16.69 1.42 12.31
CA LEU A 125 -16.19 1.06 10.99
C LEU A 125 -14.67 0.81 11.00
N LEU A 126 -13.90 1.65 11.68
CA LEU A 126 -12.46 1.45 11.87
C LEU A 126 -12.14 0.24 12.74
N TRP A 127 -12.98 -0.12 13.71
CA TRP A 127 -12.79 -1.35 14.47
C TRP A 127 -12.89 -2.58 13.56
N TRP A 128 -13.83 -2.58 12.63
CA TRP A 128 -13.97 -3.62 11.59
C TRP A 128 -12.76 -3.68 10.65
N SER A 129 -12.27 -2.52 10.20
CA SER A 129 -11.22 -2.43 9.18
C SER A 129 -9.78 -2.54 9.71
N GLN A 130 -9.46 -1.99 10.89
CA GLN A 130 -8.07 -1.89 11.38
C GLN A 130 -7.91 -2.19 12.90
N PRO A 131 -6.90 -2.97 13.31
CA PRO A 131 -6.54 -3.14 14.73
C PRO A 131 -6.07 -1.82 15.35
N ARG A 132 -6.55 -1.52 16.57
CA ARG A 132 -6.21 -0.28 17.31
C ARG A 132 -4.81 -0.25 17.89
N ILE A 133 -3.95 -1.21 17.56
CA ILE A 133 -2.63 -1.38 18.16
C ILE A 133 -1.57 -0.51 17.45
N TYR A 134 -1.94 0.21 16.38
CA TYR A 134 -1.00 1.03 15.63
C TYR A 134 -0.62 2.32 16.37
N VAL A 135 0.59 2.34 16.93
CA VAL A 135 1.18 3.46 17.69
C VAL A 135 1.38 4.72 16.83
N GLY A 136 1.35 4.61 15.50
CA GLY A 136 1.46 5.73 14.55
C GLY A 136 0.13 6.29 14.02
N ARG A 137 -1.00 6.05 14.69
CA ARG A 137 -2.34 6.48 14.21
C ARG A 137 -2.40 8.00 14.04
N GLY A 138 -2.86 8.47 12.87
CA GLY A 138 -2.90 9.91 12.56
C GLY A 138 -1.53 10.56 12.29
N MET A 139 -0.43 9.81 12.39
CA MET A 139 0.94 10.26 12.09
C MET A 139 1.29 10.05 10.62
N HIS A 140 0.32 10.27 9.73
CA HIS A 140 0.54 10.21 8.29
C HIS A 140 1.31 11.44 7.81
N GLU A 141 2.32 11.18 6.97
CA GLU A 141 3.04 12.19 6.22
C GLU A 141 2.11 13.07 5.38
N SER A 142 2.59 14.26 5.02
CA SER A 142 1.83 15.20 4.20
C SER A 142 1.36 14.56 2.88
N GLN A 143 0.16 14.91 2.38
CA GLN A 143 -0.37 14.35 1.13
C GLN A 143 0.57 14.55 -0.05
N PHE A 144 1.23 15.71 -0.09
CA PHE A 144 2.20 16.01 -1.14
C PHE A 144 3.38 15.05 -1.10
N ALA A 145 3.85 14.64 0.08
CA ALA A 145 4.90 13.64 0.20
C ALA A 145 4.41 12.27 -0.33
N LEU A 146 3.19 11.84 0.04
CA LEU A 146 2.65 10.59 -0.50
C LEU A 146 2.43 10.66 -2.03
N ILE A 147 1.88 11.75 -2.55
CA ILE A 147 1.66 11.93 -3.99
C ILE A 147 3.00 11.89 -4.73
N LYS A 148 4.04 12.57 -4.22
CA LYS A 148 5.39 12.50 -4.81
C LYS A 148 5.93 11.07 -4.80
N TYR A 149 5.77 10.36 -3.69
CA TYR A 149 6.22 8.98 -3.54
C TYR A 149 5.47 8.00 -4.46
N THR A 150 4.15 8.11 -4.53
CA THR A 150 3.30 7.28 -5.40
C THR A 150 3.59 7.56 -6.88
N LEU A 151 3.74 8.83 -7.27
CA LEU A 151 4.16 9.20 -8.63
C LEU A 151 5.54 8.65 -8.97
N PHE A 152 6.50 8.70 -8.03
CA PHE A 152 7.82 8.10 -8.22
C PHE A 152 7.71 6.61 -8.60
N TRP A 153 6.94 5.83 -7.83
CA TRP A 153 6.74 4.41 -8.11
C TRP A 153 5.96 4.17 -9.40
N MET A 154 4.90 4.94 -9.66
CA MET A 154 4.10 4.82 -10.88
C MET A 154 4.96 5.06 -12.13
N VAL A 155 5.77 6.11 -12.14
CA VAL A 155 6.66 6.42 -13.26
C VAL A 155 7.75 5.35 -13.41
N LEU A 156 8.39 4.94 -12.30
CA LEU A 156 9.42 3.89 -12.31
C LEU A 156 8.85 2.58 -12.87
N LEU A 157 7.71 2.12 -12.37
CA LEU A 157 7.09 0.87 -12.81
C LEU A 157 6.59 0.95 -14.25
N CYS A 158 6.01 2.08 -14.68
CA CYS A 158 5.60 2.27 -16.07
C CYS A 158 6.79 2.25 -17.03
N ALA A 159 7.86 2.97 -16.70
CA ALA A 159 9.08 3.00 -17.51
C ALA A 159 9.72 1.61 -17.59
N LYS A 160 9.82 0.92 -16.45
CA LYS A 160 10.35 -0.44 -16.37
C LYS A 160 9.50 -1.42 -17.16
N PHE A 161 8.18 -1.37 -17.00
CA PHE A 161 7.26 -2.22 -17.74
C PHE A 161 7.37 -1.99 -19.25
N ALA A 162 7.44 -0.74 -19.70
CA ALA A 162 7.63 -0.41 -21.10
C ALA A 162 8.96 -0.99 -21.63
N PHE A 163 10.06 -0.80 -20.91
CA PHE A 163 11.36 -1.35 -21.30
C PHE A 163 11.34 -2.87 -21.37
N SER A 164 10.86 -3.55 -20.32
CA SER A 164 10.73 -5.02 -20.30
C SER A 164 9.79 -5.52 -21.40
N PHE A 165 8.74 -4.78 -21.73
CA PHE A 165 7.84 -5.14 -22.82
C PHE A 165 8.56 -5.14 -24.17
N PHE A 166 9.31 -4.09 -24.48
CA PHE A 166 10.02 -3.98 -25.76
C PHE A 166 11.21 -4.94 -25.87
N VAL A 167 11.99 -5.11 -24.79
CA VAL A 167 13.24 -5.87 -24.81
C VAL A 167 13.04 -7.35 -24.51
N GLN A 168 12.13 -7.71 -23.61
CA GLN A 168 11.96 -9.10 -23.15
C GLN A 168 10.71 -9.72 -23.73
N ILE A 169 9.54 -9.10 -23.56
CA ILE A 169 8.25 -9.73 -23.91
C ILE A 169 8.06 -9.81 -25.42
N LYS A 170 8.25 -8.70 -26.14
CA LYS A 170 8.04 -8.62 -27.59
C LYS A 170 8.80 -9.69 -28.39
N PRO A 171 10.12 -9.91 -28.19
CA PRO A 171 10.85 -10.94 -28.91
C PRO A 171 10.48 -12.37 -28.48
N LEU A 172 9.90 -12.56 -27.28
CA LEU A 172 9.52 -13.88 -26.77
C LEU A 172 8.17 -14.37 -27.29
N ILE A 173 7.33 -13.46 -27.80
CA ILE A 173 5.99 -13.80 -28.31
C ILE A 173 6.07 -14.71 -29.55
N GLU A 174 6.98 -14.42 -30.48
CA GLU A 174 7.17 -15.19 -31.72
C GLU A 174 7.59 -16.65 -31.45
N PRO A 175 8.67 -16.94 -30.70
CA PRO A 175 9.05 -18.31 -30.38
C PRO A 175 7.98 -19.01 -29.53
N THR A 176 7.29 -18.30 -28.64
CA THR A 176 6.18 -18.90 -27.86
C THR A 176 5.03 -19.34 -28.76
N LYS A 177 4.67 -18.53 -29.76
CA LYS A 177 3.63 -18.88 -30.74
C LYS A 177 4.04 -20.08 -31.57
N ASP A 178 5.30 -20.17 -31.97
CA ASP A 178 5.78 -21.27 -32.79
C ASP A 178 5.86 -22.58 -32.01
N ILE A 179 6.32 -22.56 -30.76
CA ILE A 179 6.27 -23.73 -29.86
C ILE A 179 4.83 -24.22 -29.63
N MET A 180 3.86 -23.31 -29.57
CA MET A 180 2.46 -23.65 -29.34
C MET A 180 1.73 -24.17 -30.59
N LYS A 181 2.24 -23.87 -31.80
CA LYS A 181 1.73 -24.41 -33.07
C LYS A 181 2.13 -25.87 -33.31
N ILE A 182 3.24 -26.33 -32.71
CA ILE A 182 3.74 -27.69 -32.89
C ILE A 182 2.80 -28.67 -32.18
N LYS A 183 2.09 -29.49 -32.97
CA LYS A 183 1.24 -30.57 -32.48
C LYS A 183 1.87 -31.91 -32.84
N ARG A 184 1.99 -32.81 -31.84
CA ARG A 184 2.69 -34.11 -31.85
C ARG A 184 4.22 -33.99 -31.81
N ILE A 185 4.76 -33.96 -30.59
CA ILE A 185 6.20 -34.05 -30.33
C ILE A 185 6.47 -35.44 -29.76
N GLN A 186 7.38 -36.20 -30.38
CA GLN A 186 7.97 -37.38 -29.75
C GLN A 186 9.25 -36.91 -29.05
N TYR A 187 9.21 -36.79 -27.73
CA TYR A 187 10.39 -36.41 -26.96
C TYR A 187 11.37 -37.59 -26.90
N ALA A 188 12.62 -37.37 -27.33
CA ALA A 188 13.67 -38.39 -27.28
C ALA A 188 14.26 -38.59 -25.86
N TRP A 189 13.93 -37.70 -24.92
CA TRP A 189 14.43 -37.68 -23.55
C TRP A 189 13.27 -37.71 -22.54
N HIS A 190 13.58 -38.05 -21.29
CA HIS A 190 12.62 -38.34 -20.22
C HIS A 190 11.57 -37.24 -20.02
N GLU A 191 10.30 -37.64 -20.10
CA GLU A 191 9.15 -36.75 -20.01
C GLU A 191 8.77 -36.56 -18.54
N PHE A 192 9.06 -35.39 -17.97
CA PHE A 192 8.71 -35.07 -16.57
C PHE A 192 7.18 -35.04 -16.34
N PHE A 193 6.38 -34.87 -17.40
CA PHE A 193 4.92 -34.83 -17.35
C PHE A 193 4.31 -35.60 -18.55
N PRO A 194 4.12 -36.93 -18.46
CA PRO A 194 3.77 -37.80 -19.59
C PRO A 194 2.34 -37.65 -20.16
N GLU A 195 1.46 -36.87 -19.53
CA GLU A 195 0.06 -36.67 -19.97
C GLU A 195 -0.24 -35.21 -20.39
N ALA A 196 0.77 -34.36 -20.59
CA ALA A 196 0.57 -32.96 -20.95
C ALA A 196 0.31 -32.80 -22.47
N ASN A 197 -0.96 -32.76 -22.88
CA ASN A 197 -1.42 -32.58 -24.28
C ASN A 197 -0.94 -31.28 -24.97
N ASN A 198 -0.33 -30.35 -24.24
CA ASN A 198 0.13 -29.06 -24.73
C ASN A 198 1.56 -28.81 -24.22
N ASN A 199 2.40 -28.17 -25.05
CA ASN A 199 3.81 -27.87 -24.79
C ASN A 199 4.03 -26.80 -23.69
N PHE A 200 3.22 -26.80 -22.64
CA PHE A 200 3.25 -25.83 -21.54
C PHE A 200 4.57 -25.89 -20.76
N GLY A 201 5.18 -27.07 -20.60
CA GLY A 201 6.48 -27.20 -19.94
C GLY A 201 7.61 -26.48 -20.67
N ALA A 202 7.63 -26.57 -22.01
CA ALA A 202 8.62 -25.87 -22.84
C ALA A 202 8.41 -24.34 -22.80
N VAL A 203 7.16 -23.89 -22.83
CA VAL A 203 6.82 -22.47 -22.67
C VAL A 203 7.22 -21.99 -21.26
N ALA A 204 6.95 -22.76 -20.21
CA ALA A 204 7.36 -22.41 -18.86
C ALA A 204 8.88 -22.30 -18.73
N ALA A 205 9.63 -23.25 -19.30
CA ALA A 205 11.10 -23.21 -19.31
C ALA A 205 11.68 -22.01 -20.06
N LEU A 206 11.01 -21.56 -21.14
CA LEU A 206 11.39 -20.36 -21.88
C LEU A 206 11.13 -19.07 -21.07
N TRP A 207 9.99 -19.00 -20.37
CA TRP A 207 9.56 -17.79 -19.65
C TRP A 207 10.17 -17.65 -18.25
N LEU A 208 10.45 -18.76 -17.55
CA LEU A 208 10.92 -18.74 -16.16
C LEU A 208 12.22 -17.93 -15.96
N PRO A 209 13.28 -18.08 -16.79
CA PRO A 209 14.48 -17.26 -16.67
C PRO A 209 14.21 -15.77 -16.90
N VAL A 210 13.32 -15.45 -17.86
CA VAL A 210 12.96 -14.07 -18.21
C VAL A 210 12.23 -13.38 -17.05
N ILE A 211 11.29 -14.09 -16.41
CA ILE A 211 10.58 -13.60 -15.23
C ILE A 211 11.54 -13.38 -14.05
N LEU A 212 12.51 -14.29 -13.84
CA LEU A 212 13.52 -14.12 -12.79
C LEU A 212 14.39 -12.87 -13.03
N VAL A 213 14.86 -12.68 -14.26
CA VAL A 213 15.61 -11.47 -14.65
C VAL A 213 14.76 -10.22 -14.45
N TYR A 214 13.48 -10.27 -14.80
CA TYR A 214 12.56 -9.15 -14.58
C TYR A 214 12.50 -8.74 -13.10
N PHE A 215 12.46 -9.68 -12.15
CA PHE A 215 12.45 -9.34 -10.72
C PHE A 215 13.78 -8.78 -10.23
N MET A 216 14.90 -9.34 -10.69
CA MET A 216 16.24 -8.85 -10.34
C MET A 216 16.47 -7.41 -10.83
N ASP A 217 16.04 -7.10 -12.05
CA ASP A 217 16.28 -5.81 -12.70
C ASP A 217 15.54 -4.64 -12.02
N VAL A 218 14.49 -4.91 -11.22
CA VAL A 218 13.77 -3.86 -10.46
C VAL A 218 14.72 -3.05 -9.57
N GLN A 219 15.75 -3.69 -9.02
CA GLN A 219 16.75 -3.01 -8.18
C GLN A 219 17.60 -2.01 -8.97
N ILE A 220 17.96 -2.35 -10.21
CA ILE A 220 18.76 -1.50 -11.09
C ILE A 220 17.93 -0.27 -11.50
N TRP A 221 16.68 -0.49 -11.92
CA TRP A 221 15.75 0.59 -12.24
C TRP A 221 15.49 1.51 -11.05
N TYR A 222 15.34 0.93 -9.85
CA TYR A 222 15.22 1.70 -8.64
C TYR A 222 16.46 2.55 -8.35
N ALA A 223 17.67 2.00 -8.50
CA ALA A 223 18.91 2.76 -8.31
C ALA A 223 19.01 3.96 -9.28
N ILE A 224 18.68 3.77 -10.56
CA ILE A 224 18.72 4.85 -11.56
C ILE A 224 17.69 5.94 -11.24
N PHE A 225 16.43 5.56 -10.96
CA PHE A 225 15.38 6.53 -10.67
C PHE A 225 15.59 7.25 -9.34
N SER A 226 16.04 6.54 -8.30
CA SER A 226 16.30 7.11 -6.97
C SER A 226 17.47 8.09 -6.99
N THR A 227 18.54 7.80 -7.74
CA THR A 227 19.67 8.74 -7.89
C THR A 227 19.28 9.97 -8.69
N LEU A 228 18.49 9.82 -9.77
CA LEU A 228 17.99 10.95 -10.55
C LEU A 228 17.05 11.84 -9.72
N CYS A 229 16.01 11.25 -9.12
CA CYS A 229 15.03 11.99 -8.33
C CYS A 229 15.66 12.57 -7.05
N GLY A 230 16.50 11.79 -6.37
CA GLY A 230 17.25 12.23 -5.20
C GLY A 230 18.24 13.34 -5.52
N GLY A 231 18.88 13.30 -6.69
CA GLY A 231 19.73 14.38 -7.19
C GLY A 231 18.96 15.67 -7.48
N ILE A 232 17.80 15.57 -8.14
CA ILE A 232 16.93 16.72 -8.43
C ILE A 232 16.40 17.35 -7.13
N ILE A 233 15.86 16.52 -6.21
CA ILE A 233 15.37 16.99 -4.91
C ILE A 233 16.52 17.57 -4.09
N GLY A 234 17.69 16.91 -4.10
CA GLY A 234 18.90 17.39 -3.44
C GLY A 234 19.35 18.76 -3.93
N ALA A 235 19.31 18.98 -5.24
CA ALA A 235 19.61 20.28 -5.84
C ALA A 235 18.60 21.37 -5.42
N PHE A 236 17.30 21.05 -5.41
CA PHE A 236 16.25 21.98 -4.96
C PHE A 236 16.33 22.31 -3.46
N ASP A 237 16.64 21.31 -2.64
CA ASP A 237 16.84 21.48 -1.20
C ASP A 237 18.21 22.08 -0.86
N ARG A 238 19.01 22.46 -1.88
CA ARG A 238 20.35 23.03 -1.73
C ARG A 238 21.24 22.15 -0.83
N LEU A 239 21.02 20.84 -0.88
CA LEU A 239 21.85 19.85 -0.20
C LEU A 239 23.25 19.94 -0.81
N GLY A 240 24.19 20.44 -0.02
CA GLY A 240 25.55 20.78 -0.47
C GLY A 240 25.85 22.29 -0.55
N GLU A 241 24.98 23.18 -0.06
CA GLU A 241 25.29 24.61 0.15
C GLU A 241 26.34 24.81 1.25
N ILE A 242 26.36 23.97 2.29
CA ILE A 242 27.33 24.05 3.38
C ILE A 242 28.44 23.02 3.14
N ARG A 243 29.51 23.44 2.45
CA ARG A 243 30.67 22.58 2.17
C ARG A 243 31.85 22.82 3.09
N THR A 244 31.81 23.87 3.90
CA THR A 244 32.93 24.30 4.74
C THR A 244 32.52 24.51 6.19
N LEU A 245 33.44 24.20 7.11
CA LEU A 245 33.29 24.43 8.55
C LEU A 245 32.99 25.91 8.88
N GLY A 246 33.50 26.85 8.07
CA GLY A 246 33.19 28.28 8.19
C GLY A 246 31.72 28.61 7.91
N MET A 247 31.16 28.06 6.83
CA MET A 247 29.73 28.22 6.52
C MET A 247 28.85 27.51 7.56
N LEU A 248 29.26 26.33 8.03
CA LEU A 248 28.56 25.62 9.10
C LEU A 248 28.52 26.45 10.39
N ARG A 249 29.64 27.03 10.83
CA ARG A 249 29.72 27.87 12.03
C ARG A 249 28.77 29.08 11.96
N SER A 250 28.67 29.73 10.80
CA SER A 250 27.77 30.86 10.61
C SER A 250 26.29 30.48 10.75
N ARG A 251 25.91 29.30 10.24
CA ARG A 251 24.53 28.79 10.32
C ARG A 251 24.25 28.11 11.66
N PHE A 252 25.26 27.62 12.37
CA PHE A 252 25.13 27.04 13.71
C PHE A 252 24.49 28.01 14.71
N GLN A 253 24.79 29.30 14.60
CA GLN A 253 24.16 30.35 15.41
C GLN A 253 22.64 30.53 15.16
N SER A 254 22.13 29.98 14.06
CA SER A 254 20.70 29.98 13.70
C SER A 254 19.98 28.67 13.99
N ILE A 255 20.73 27.58 14.29
CA ILE A 255 20.17 26.26 14.61
C ILE A 255 19.26 26.29 15.84
N PRO A 256 19.63 26.93 16.98
CA PRO A 256 18.75 26.94 18.15
C PRO A 256 17.38 27.57 17.88
N GLY A 257 17.33 28.60 17.03
CA GLY A 257 16.08 29.25 16.62
C GLY A 257 15.24 28.36 15.69
N ALA A 258 15.86 27.73 14.69
CA ALA A 258 15.18 26.80 13.80
C ALA A 258 14.65 25.55 14.54
N PHE A 259 15.43 25.07 15.51
CA PHE A 259 15.06 23.95 16.37
C PHE A 259 13.88 24.27 17.28
N SER A 260 13.90 25.44 17.94
CA SER A 260 12.78 25.96 18.72
C SER A 260 11.50 25.99 17.90
N VAL A 261 11.55 26.54 16.68
CA VAL A 261 10.39 26.65 15.78
C VAL A 261 9.86 25.29 15.33
N CYS A 262 10.74 24.29 15.16
CA CYS A 262 10.34 22.98 14.62
C CYS A 262 9.86 22.00 15.70
N LEU A 263 10.43 22.06 16.91
CA LEU A 263 10.15 21.10 18.00
C LEU A 263 9.26 21.65 19.11
N LEU A 264 9.21 22.97 19.31
CA LEU A 264 8.19 23.56 20.18
C LEU A 264 6.93 23.79 19.33
N PRO A 265 5.81 23.12 19.61
CA PRO A 265 4.55 23.45 18.98
C PRO A 265 4.15 24.85 19.44
N SER A 266 4.56 25.88 18.69
CA SER A 266 3.97 27.20 18.88
C SER A 266 2.47 27.06 18.57
N GLU A 267 1.60 27.58 19.44
CA GLU A 267 0.14 27.54 19.23
C GLU A 267 -0.30 28.07 17.85
N ARG A 268 0.57 28.84 17.19
CA ARG A 268 0.41 29.35 15.81
C ARG A 268 0.47 28.26 14.73
N ALA A 269 1.08 27.11 14.98
CA ALA A 269 1.17 26.00 14.02
C ALA A 269 -0.19 25.32 13.75
N LYS A 270 -1.16 25.44 14.67
CA LYS A 270 -2.53 24.90 14.48
C LYS A 270 -3.33 25.59 13.36
N ARG A 271 -2.90 26.76 12.85
CA ARG A 271 -3.65 27.54 11.83
C ARG A 271 -3.07 27.49 10.42
N LYS A 272 -1.91 26.87 10.17
CA LYS A 272 -1.30 26.88 8.83
C LYS A 272 -1.81 25.72 7.98
N GLY A 273 -2.95 25.94 7.33
CA GLY A 273 -3.36 25.15 6.18
C GLY A 273 -2.36 25.30 5.01
N PHE A 274 -2.25 24.25 4.21
CA PHE A 274 -1.65 24.18 2.87
C PHE A 274 -0.78 25.38 2.45
N SER A 275 0.50 25.37 2.85
CA SER A 275 1.49 26.36 2.42
C SER A 275 2.73 25.63 1.89
N LEU A 276 2.96 25.73 0.58
CA LEU A 276 4.11 25.17 -0.15
C LEU A 276 5.41 25.97 0.02
N SER A 277 5.39 27.09 0.75
CA SER A 277 6.60 27.83 1.09
C SER A 277 7.10 27.47 2.50
N LYS A 278 8.28 26.84 2.59
CA LYS A 278 9.12 26.88 3.80
C LYS A 278 9.67 28.30 3.96
N GLN A 279 8.81 29.25 4.27
CA GLN A 279 9.26 30.57 4.69
C GLN A 279 9.72 30.42 6.14
N PHE A 280 11.04 30.46 6.34
CA PHE A 280 11.65 30.63 7.64
C PHE A 280 11.00 31.86 8.29
N SER A 281 10.15 31.63 9.28
CA SER A 281 9.50 32.69 10.03
C SER A 281 10.55 33.55 10.72
N GLU A 282 10.47 34.84 10.48
CA GLU A 282 11.29 35.88 11.08
C GLU A 282 11.30 35.76 12.60
N VAL A 283 12.51 35.73 13.15
CA VAL A 283 12.81 35.43 14.56
C VAL A 283 12.33 36.61 15.43
N THR A 284 11.29 36.38 16.23
CA THR A 284 10.80 37.33 17.26
C THR A 284 11.63 37.16 18.55
N PRO A 285 11.90 38.22 19.35
CA PRO A 285 12.98 38.17 20.33
C PRO A 285 12.57 37.45 21.63
N ASN A 286 12.97 36.18 21.77
CA ASN A 286 13.36 35.60 23.07
C ASN A 286 14.47 34.54 22.90
N ARG A 287 15.52 34.92 22.17
CA ARG A 287 16.62 34.05 21.73
C ARG A 287 17.36 33.34 22.88
N ARG A 288 17.34 33.92 24.09
CA ARG A 288 17.98 33.33 25.30
C ARG A 288 17.22 32.13 25.84
N THR A 289 15.89 32.20 25.94
CA THR A 289 15.08 31.08 26.48
C THR A 289 15.05 29.89 25.52
N GLU A 290 15.04 30.16 24.21
CA GLU A 290 15.10 29.11 23.19
C GLU A 290 16.46 28.43 23.14
N ALA A 291 17.54 29.21 23.22
CA ALA A 291 18.89 28.67 23.29
C ALA A 291 19.11 27.82 24.55
N ALA A 292 18.53 28.19 25.69
CA ALA A 292 18.61 27.39 26.92
C ALA A 292 17.88 26.04 26.79
N LYS A 293 16.68 26.03 26.20
CA LYS A 293 15.93 24.78 25.93
C LYS A 293 16.64 23.89 24.92
N PHE A 294 17.19 24.49 23.86
CA PHE A 294 18.03 23.79 22.89
C PHE A 294 19.25 23.18 23.57
N ALA A 295 19.97 23.95 24.39
CA ALA A 295 21.16 23.46 25.09
C ALA A 295 20.83 22.31 26.04
N GLN A 296 19.71 22.36 26.76
CA GLN A 296 19.29 21.25 27.63
C GLN A 296 19.06 19.97 26.83
N LEU A 297 18.31 20.04 25.72
CA LEU A 297 18.01 18.88 24.89
C LEU A 297 19.24 18.36 24.15
N TRP A 298 20.08 19.28 23.67
CA TRP A 298 21.34 18.95 23.01
C TRP A 298 22.35 18.30 23.97
N ASN A 299 22.41 18.75 25.22
CA ASN A 299 23.24 18.13 26.24
C ASN A 299 22.81 16.69 26.52
N GLU A 300 21.50 16.42 26.63
CA GLU A 300 20.99 15.06 26.78
C GLU A 300 21.34 14.17 25.58
N VAL A 301 21.18 14.67 24.36
CA VAL A 301 21.59 13.94 23.14
C VAL A 301 23.08 13.59 23.16
N VAL A 302 23.94 14.54 23.56
CA VAL A 302 25.38 14.29 23.67
C VAL A 302 25.69 13.29 24.80
N CYS A 303 25.00 13.37 25.93
CA CYS A 303 25.13 12.40 27.01
C CYS A 303 24.72 11.01 26.57
N SER A 304 23.57 10.85 25.89
CA SER A 304 23.14 9.55 25.35
C SER A 304 24.14 8.99 24.34
N PHE A 305 24.66 9.80 23.42
CA PHE A 305 25.72 9.35 22.50
C PHE A 305 26.99 8.93 23.23
N ARG A 306 27.35 9.62 24.31
CA ARG A 306 28.52 9.26 25.13
C ARG A 306 28.28 8.01 25.97
N GLU A 307 27.05 7.74 26.38
CA GLU A 307 26.67 6.53 27.12
C GLU A 307 26.60 5.28 26.22
N GLU A 308 26.17 5.44 24.97
CA GLU A 308 26.16 4.37 23.96
C GLU A 308 27.52 4.13 23.31
N ASP A 309 28.50 5.03 23.51
CA ASP A 309 29.86 4.86 22.99
C ASP A 309 30.63 3.82 23.82
N PHE A 310 30.84 2.65 23.21
CA PHE A 310 31.60 1.53 23.79
C PHE A 310 33.09 1.84 23.97
N ILE A 311 33.60 2.96 23.42
CA ILE A 311 34.99 3.43 23.58
C ILE A 311 35.03 4.57 24.63
N SER A 312 34.20 4.47 25.66
CA SER A 312 34.38 5.29 26.86
C SER A 312 35.49 4.66 27.71
N ASP A 313 36.54 5.43 27.99
CA ASP A 313 37.62 5.15 28.95
C ASP A 313 37.10 5.17 30.42
N ARG A 314 35.92 4.57 30.64
CA ARG A 314 35.37 4.26 31.96
C ARG A 314 36.17 3.06 32.45
N LYS A 315 37.32 3.38 33.04
CA LYS A 315 38.18 2.48 33.80
C LYS A 315 37.36 1.40 34.51
N ASP A 316 37.70 0.15 34.22
CA ASP A 316 37.64 -0.91 35.24
C ASP A 316 38.58 -0.57 36.41
#